data_AF-A0AAJ1HVK1-F1
#
_entry.id   AF-A0AAJ1HVK1-F1
#
_cell.length_a   1.000
_cell.length_b   1.000
_cell.length_c   1.000
_cell.angle_alpha   90.00
_cell.angle_beta   90.00
_cell.angle_gamma   90.00
#
_symmetry.space_group_name_H-M   'P 1'
#
loop_
_entity.id
_entity.type
_entity.pdbx_description
1 polymer ?
#
loop_
_entity_poly.entity_id
_entity_poly.type
_entity_poly.pdbx_seq_one_letter_code
_entity_poly.pdbx_strand_id
1 'polypeptide(L)'
;MLPAVLVYPVLGTSLPEELLFRGFLLKRLATRFDFAIGNLIQALLFGLLHSVIFINQLGLLSALGIGWFTLLIAWLMGFINEKSATGSIYLSWLIHALANFLTELSAALGLL
;
A
#
# COMPACT_ATOMS: atom_id res chain seq x y z
N MET A 1 0.55 -19.77 -14.30
CA MET A 1 0.09 -19.80 -12.88
C MET A 1 1.15 -19.18 -11.99
N LEU A 2 2.32 -19.80 -11.78
CA LEU A 2 3.42 -19.23 -10.97
C LEU A 2 3.91 -17.83 -11.39
N PRO A 3 4.07 -17.50 -12.69
CA PRO A 3 4.47 -16.14 -13.09
C PRO A 3 3.42 -15.08 -12.73
N ALA A 4 2.13 -15.42 -12.75
CA ALA A 4 1.07 -14.47 -12.40
C ALA A 4 1.05 -14.23 -10.88
N VAL A 5 1.19 -15.29 -10.08
CA VAL A 5 1.19 -15.23 -8.59
C VAL A 5 2.41 -14.51 -8.02
N LEU A 6 3.51 -14.40 -8.79
CA LEU A 6 4.75 -13.77 -8.35
C LEU A 6 5.00 -12.43 -9.03
N VAL A 7 4.94 -12.36 -10.35
CA VAL A 7 5.42 -11.17 -11.08
C VAL A 7 4.41 -10.03 -10.99
N TYR A 8 3.11 -10.35 -11.09
CA TYR A 8 2.06 -9.33 -11.10
C TYR A 8 1.90 -8.60 -9.74
N PRO A 9 1.78 -9.28 -8.58
CA PRO A 9 1.69 -8.59 -7.30
C PRO A 9 2.95 -7.80 -6.93
N VAL A 10 4.12 -8.23 -7.40
CA VAL A 10 5.41 -7.58 -7.10
C VAL A 10 5.67 -6.37 -8.00
N LEU A 11 5.47 -6.51 -9.32
CA LEU A 11 5.82 -5.48 -10.30
C LEU A 11 4.60 -4.75 -10.88
N GLY A 12 3.45 -5.40 -10.94
CA GLY A 12 2.22 -4.86 -11.52
C GLY A 12 1.36 -4.05 -10.55
N THR A 13 1.44 -4.34 -9.25
CA THR A 13 0.64 -3.64 -8.22
C THR A 13 1.52 -2.94 -7.19
N SER A 14 2.27 -3.68 -6.37
CA SER A 14 2.99 -3.10 -5.24
C SER A 14 4.06 -2.10 -5.66
N LEU A 15 4.85 -2.36 -6.71
CA LEU A 15 5.88 -1.42 -7.16
C LEU A 15 5.28 -0.08 -7.68
N PRO A 16 4.32 -0.04 -8.61
CA PRO A 16 3.66 1.20 -9.02
C PRO A 16 3.02 1.97 -7.87
N GLU A 17 2.36 1.26 -6.95
CA GLU A 17 1.73 1.88 -5.78
C GLU A 17 2.76 2.54 -4.86
N GLU A 18 3.87 1.86 -4.55
CA GLU A 18 4.95 2.42 -3.73
C GLU A 18 5.64 3.60 -4.41
N LEU A 19 5.89 3.52 -5.73
CA LEU A 19 6.42 4.62 -6.52
C LEU A 19 5.50 5.84 -6.50
N LEU A 20 4.20 5.65 -6.72
CA LEU A 20 3.23 6.75 -6.76
C LEU A 20 3.05 7.39 -5.39
N PHE A 21 2.76 6.60 -4.36
CA PHE A 21 2.34 7.13 -3.08
C PHE A 21 3.52 7.53 -2.17
N ARG A 22 4.57 6.71 -2.10
CA ARG A 22 5.73 7.01 -1.24
C ARG A 22 6.89 7.63 -2.01
N GLY A 23 7.16 7.15 -3.22
CA GLY A 23 8.23 7.66 -4.08
C GLY A 23 7.96 9.06 -4.63
N PHE A 24 6.69 9.39 -4.91
CA PHE A 24 6.29 10.66 -5.49
C PHE A 24 5.40 11.50 -4.57
N LEU A 25 4.18 11.05 -4.26
CA LEU A 25 3.16 11.86 -3.59
C LEU A 25 3.60 12.33 -2.20
N LEU A 26 4.07 11.42 -1.36
CA LEU A 26 4.60 11.75 -0.03
C LEU A 26 5.72 12.79 -0.11
N LYS A 27 6.68 12.60 -1.02
CA LYS A 27 7.80 13.54 -1.21
C LYS A 27 7.29 14.92 -1.61
N ARG A 28 6.36 15.01 -2.55
CA ARG A 28 5.76 16.28 -2.97
C ARG A 28 5.01 16.96 -1.83
N LEU A 29 4.19 16.22 -1.09
CA LEU A 29 3.46 16.75 0.04
C LEU A 29 4.39 17.21 1.16
N ALA A 30 5.44 16.46 1.48
CA ALA A 30 6.43 16.81 2.50
C ALA A 30 7.35 17.98 2.10
N THR A 31 7.37 18.39 0.83
CA THR A 31 8.01 19.65 0.40
C THR A 31 7.08 20.86 0.49
N ARG A 32 5.75 20.64 0.48
CA ARG A 32 4.73 21.71 0.55
C ARG A 32 4.20 21.92 1.97
N PHE A 33 4.16 20.85 2.74
CA PHE A 33 3.78 20.77 4.14
C PHE A 33 4.93 20.13 4.92
N ASP A 34 4.72 19.78 6.18
CA ASP A 34 5.65 18.91 6.90
C ASP A 34 5.43 17.41 6.56
N PHE A 35 6.36 16.58 7.05
CA PHE A 35 6.29 15.13 6.87
C PHE A 35 5.01 14.52 7.47
N ALA A 36 4.57 14.98 8.64
CA ALA A 36 3.45 14.36 9.35
C ALA A 36 2.15 14.53 8.56
N ILE A 37 1.89 15.75 8.09
CA ILE A 37 0.74 16.09 7.26
C ILE A 37 0.85 15.37 5.91
N GLY A 38 2.02 15.40 5.26
CA GLY A 38 2.21 14.73 3.98
C GLY A 38 2.00 13.21 4.05
N ASN A 39 2.46 12.58 5.13
CA ASN A 39 2.27 11.15 5.36
C ASN A 39 0.84 10.79 5.70
N LEU A 40 0.13 11.63 6.45
CA LEU A 40 -1.29 11.44 6.72
C LEU A 40 -2.12 11.54 5.42
N ILE A 41 -1.88 12.55 4.59
CA ILE A 41 -2.62 12.74 3.34
C ILE A 41 -2.40 11.57 2.37
N GLN A 42 -1.14 11.14 2.15
CA GLN A 42 -0.90 10.01 1.24
C GLN A 42 -1.55 8.71 1.76
N ALA A 43 -1.50 8.47 3.08
CA ALA A 43 -2.09 7.30 3.70
C ALA A 43 -3.62 7.30 3.61
N LEU A 44 -4.27 8.46 3.82
CA LEU A 44 -5.71 8.63 3.64
C LEU A 44 -6.14 8.33 2.20
N LEU A 45 -5.40 8.86 1.22
CA LEU A 45 -5.68 8.61 -0.20
C LEU A 45 -5.49 7.13 -0.56
N PHE A 46 -4.48 6.48 0.00
CA PHE A 46 -4.25 5.05 -0.20
C PHE A 46 -5.36 4.20 0.40
N GLY A 47 -5.77 4.47 1.64
CA GLY A 47 -6.88 3.78 2.29
C GLY A 47 -8.21 3.99 1.56
N LEU A 48 -8.48 5.22 1.10
CA LEU A 48 -9.68 5.53 0.33
C LEU A 48 -9.72 4.77 -1.01
N LEU A 49 -8.59 4.71 -1.72
CA LEU A 49 -8.46 3.93 -2.95
C LEU A 49 -8.88 2.47 -2.71
N HIS A 50 -8.39 1.86 -1.63
CA HIS A 50 -8.72 0.48 -1.27
C HIS A 50 -10.20 0.32 -0.91
N SER A 51 -10.77 1.22 -0.11
CA SER A 51 -12.21 1.18 0.18
C SER A 51 -13.06 1.24 -1.10
N VAL A 52 -12.72 2.12 -2.04
CA VAL A 52 -13.47 2.26 -3.31
C VAL A 52 -13.35 0.99 -4.16
N ILE A 53 -12.17 0.39 -4.22
CA ILE A 53 -11.94 -0.85 -4.99
C ILE A 53 -12.79 -2.02 -4.46
N PHE A 54 -12.97 -2.13 -3.13
CA PHE A 54 -13.60 -3.29 -2.49
C PHE A 54 -15.08 -3.10 -2.11
N ILE A 55 -15.64 -1.88 -2.22
CA ILE A 55 -17.00 -1.59 -1.73
C ILE A 55 -18.09 -2.44 -2.39
N ASN A 56 -17.95 -2.73 -3.69
CA ASN A 56 -18.94 -3.49 -4.44
C ASN A 56 -18.82 -5.00 -4.17
N GLN A 57 -17.64 -5.48 -3.78
CA GLN A 57 -17.36 -6.89 -3.56
C GLN A 57 -17.67 -7.33 -2.12
N LEU A 58 -17.42 -6.47 -1.14
CA LEU A 58 -17.47 -6.83 0.29
C LEU A 58 -18.51 -6.06 1.10
N GLY A 59 -19.17 -5.07 0.48
CA GLY A 59 -20.09 -4.15 1.15
C GLY A 59 -19.37 -3.04 1.94
N LEU A 60 -20.16 -2.04 2.37
CA LEU A 60 -19.63 -0.80 2.96
C LEU A 60 -18.77 -1.04 4.20
N LEU A 61 -19.25 -1.81 5.19
CA LEU A 61 -18.54 -1.98 6.46
C LEU A 61 -17.18 -2.66 6.27
N SER A 62 -17.13 -3.74 5.48
CA SER A 62 -15.89 -4.47 5.19
C SER A 62 -14.91 -3.60 4.40
N ALA A 63 -15.39 -2.84 3.41
CA ALA A 63 -14.55 -1.94 2.63
C ALA A 63 -13.97 -0.78 3.44
N LEU A 64 -14.74 -0.24 4.40
CA LEU A 64 -14.22 0.73 5.37
C LEU A 64 -13.17 0.10 6.29
N GLY A 65 -13.40 -1.14 6.75
CA GLY A 65 -12.42 -1.89 7.53
C GLY A 65 -11.08 -2.06 6.80
N ILE A 66 -11.12 -2.46 5.53
CA ILE A 66 -9.94 -2.57 4.67
C ILE A 66 -9.28 -1.21 4.47
N GLY A 67 -10.06 -0.15 4.24
CA GLY A 67 -9.53 1.21 4.09
C GLY A 67 -8.77 1.70 5.31
N TRP A 68 -9.32 1.49 6.51
CA TRP A 68 -8.64 1.83 7.77
C TRP A 68 -7.36 1.03 7.97
N PHE A 69 -7.41 -0.28 7.70
CA PHE A 69 -6.24 -1.15 7.81
C PHE A 69 -5.12 -0.72 6.86
N THR A 70 -5.44 -0.52 5.58
CA THR A 70 -4.48 -0.12 4.54
C THR A 70 -3.96 1.30 4.75
N LEU A 71 -4.77 2.22 5.28
CA LEU A 71 -4.32 3.54 5.73
C LEU A 71 -3.24 3.42 6.81
N LEU A 72 -3.50 2.65 7.87
CA LEU A 72 -2.55 2.48 8.96
C LEU A 72 -1.21 1.92 8.45
N ILE A 73 -1.27 0.89 7.61
CA ILE A 73 -0.10 0.29 6.98
C ILE A 73 0.64 1.31 6.11
N ALA A 74 -0.07 2.05 5.25
CA ALA A 74 0.54 3.08 4.39
C ALA A 74 1.21 4.19 5.20
N TRP A 75 0.63 4.60 6.34
CA TRP A 75 1.21 5.59 7.23
C TRP A 75 2.51 5.06 7.87
N LEU A 76 2.51 3.81 8.36
CA LEU A 76 3.70 3.17 8.93
C LEU A 76 4.81 3.01 7.89
N MET A 77 4.47 2.61 6.67
CA MET A 77 5.43 2.44 5.58
C MET A 77 6.03 3.78 5.15
N GLY A 78 5.23 4.84 5.06
CA GLY A 78 5.75 6.18 4.83
C GLY A 78 6.67 6.67 5.95
N PHE A 79 6.37 6.33 7.21
CA PHE A 79 7.25 6.60 8.34
C PHE A 79 8.59 5.86 8.24
N ILE A 80 8.56 4.55 8.01
CA ILE A 80 9.77 3.73 7.88
C ILE A 80 10.63 4.23 6.72
N ASN A 81 10.02 4.55 5.57
CA ASN A 81 10.74 5.09 4.42
C ASN A 81 11.48 6.38 4.80
N GLU A 82 10.78 7.38 5.33
CA GLU A 82 11.38 8.70 5.58
C GLU A 82 12.28 8.76 6.82
N LYS A 83 11.97 8.00 7.87
CA LYS A 83 12.64 8.11 9.18
C LYS A 83 13.64 7.00 9.47
N SER A 84 13.51 5.85 8.83
CA SER A 84 14.37 4.69 9.08
C SER A 84 15.19 4.27 7.85
N ALA A 85 14.71 4.54 6.63
CA ALA A 85 15.33 4.10 5.39
C ALA A 85 15.80 5.26 4.49
N THR A 86 16.06 6.45 5.07
CA THR A 86 16.59 7.65 4.37
C THR A 86 15.83 8.03 3.09
N GLY A 87 14.52 7.79 3.09
CA GLY A 87 13.62 8.06 1.98
C GLY A 87 13.51 6.95 0.94
N SER A 88 14.20 5.82 1.12
CA SER A 88 14.12 4.66 0.23
C SER A 88 12.77 3.95 0.35
N ILE A 89 12.18 3.60 -0.79
CA ILE A 89 10.95 2.81 -0.87
C ILE A 89 11.21 1.29 -0.88
N TYR A 90 12.47 0.86 -0.86
CA TYR A 90 12.80 -0.56 -1.01
C TYR A 90 12.18 -1.43 0.09
N LEU A 91 12.24 -0.97 1.34
CA LEU A 91 11.73 -1.72 2.48
C LEU A 91 10.20 -1.81 2.46
N SER A 92 9.52 -0.70 2.19
CA SER A 92 8.07 -0.68 2.04
C SER A 92 7.59 -1.51 0.85
N TRP A 93 8.26 -1.40 -0.30
CA TRP A 93 7.98 -2.25 -1.46
C TRP A 93 8.15 -3.74 -1.15
N LEU A 94 9.21 -4.14 -0.44
CA LEU A 94 9.38 -5.54 -0.04
C LEU A 94 8.24 -6.03 0.87
N ILE A 95 7.82 -5.21 1.84
CA ILE A 95 6.71 -5.53 2.74
C ILE A 95 5.39 -5.67 1.94
N HIS A 96 5.12 -4.72 1.04
CA HIS A 96 3.92 -4.72 0.21
C HIS A 96 3.88 -5.93 -0.73
N ALA A 97 4.98 -6.15 -1.47
CA ALA A 97 5.13 -7.25 -2.40
C ALA A 97 4.95 -8.61 -1.69
N LEU A 98 5.51 -8.76 -0.49
CA LEU A 98 5.35 -9.97 0.32
C LEU A 98 3.89 -10.14 0.77
N ALA A 99 3.21 -9.08 1.21
CA ALA A 99 1.81 -9.15 1.59
C ALA A 99 0.92 -9.59 0.42
N ASN A 100 1.10 -8.98 -0.76
CA ASN A 100 0.34 -9.34 -1.97
C ASN A 100 0.63 -10.79 -2.39
N PHE A 101 1.90 -11.21 -2.37
CA PHE A 101 2.27 -12.59 -2.67
C PHE A 101 1.61 -13.59 -1.72
N LEU A 102 1.61 -13.32 -0.41
CA LEU A 102 0.97 -14.20 0.56
C LEU A 102 -0.54 -14.28 0.37
N THR A 103 -1.20 -13.16 0.06
CA THR A 103 -2.65 -13.15 -0.26
C THR A 103 -2.95 -13.98 -1.51
N GLU A 104 -2.20 -13.80 -2.59
CA GLU A 104 -2.41 -14.57 -3.83
C GLU A 104 -2.07 -16.06 -3.65
N LEU A 105 -1.04 -16.38 -2.87
CA LEU A 105 -0.70 -17.76 -2.52
C LEU A 105 -1.81 -18.42 -1.69
N SER A 106 -2.34 -17.72 -0.68
CA SER A 106 -3.45 -18.21 0.13
C SER A 106 -4.70 -18.46 -0.70
N ALA A 107 -5.03 -17.57 -1.64
CA ALA A 107 -6.14 -17.78 -2.58
C ALA A 107 -5.90 -18.97 -3.51
N ALA A 108 -4.68 -19.13 -4.04
CA ALA A 108 -4.33 -20.26 -4.90
C ALA A 108 -4.38 -21.62 -4.17
N LEU A 109 -4.18 -21.63 -2.85
CA LEU A 109 -4.27 -22.81 -1.99
C LEU A 109 -5.69 -23.04 -1.43
N GLY A 110 -6.67 -22.19 -1.74
CA GLY A 110 -8.04 -22.28 -1.23
C GLY A 110 -8.17 -21.99 0.26
N LEU A 111 -7.24 -21.21 0.83
CA LEU A 111 -7.27 -20.74 2.22
C LEU A 111 -8.07 -19.43 2.38
N LEU A 112 -8.43 -18.81 1.25
CA LEU A 112 -9.23 -17.60 1.11
C LEU A 112 -10.29 -17.80 0.03
#